data_AF-A0A520IZ63-F1
#
_entry.id   AF-A0A520IZ63-F1
#
_cell.length_a   1.000
_cell.length_b   1.000
_cell.length_c   1.000
_cell.angle_alpha   90.00
_cell.angle_beta   90.00
_cell.angle_gamma   90.00
#
_symmetry.space_group_name_H-M   'P 1'
#
loop_
_entity.id
_entity.type
_entity.pdbx_description
1 polymer ?
#
loop_
_entity_poly.entity_id
_entity_poly.type
_entity_poly.pdbx_seq_one_letter_code
_entity_poly.pdbx_strand_id
1 'polypeptide(L)'
;MARPADANDIVEIAAHYRTAFARIFVLLDGTADEAGEIAARVPWIEVAHHLLAGDFSAQRNRLQDTMQTRWVLQIDTDERPDTALLDALGWLVAAADRDGLRSLGLPRRNLVDGVQSASYPDIQYRLNRSDIRYAGRVHERPVVPFAESSLALAGALEHRLDGERVRERTRIYEAMSTGAGRPEDEALLLAPFDPIAVR
;
A
#
# COMPACT_ATOMS: atom_id res chain seq x y z
N MET A 1 6.63 -0.22 0.42
CA MET A 1 7.07 -1.06 1.56
C MET A 1 8.02 -0.26 2.42
N ALA A 2 7.94 -0.37 3.74
CA ALA A 2 8.79 0.40 4.65
C ALA A 2 10.22 -0.15 4.72
N ARG A 3 11.21 0.70 4.46
CA ARG A 3 12.65 0.40 4.60
C ARG A 3 13.33 1.47 5.47
N PRO A 4 14.55 1.21 5.99
CA PRO A 4 15.31 2.20 6.77
C PRO A 4 15.47 3.55 6.05
N ALA A 5 15.67 3.52 4.72
CA ALA A 5 15.77 4.72 3.90
C ALA A 5 14.49 5.58 3.89
N ASP A 6 13.34 5.00 4.20
CA ASP A 6 12.04 5.66 4.20
C ASP A 6 11.68 6.22 5.60
N ALA A 7 12.64 6.29 6.54
CA ALA A 7 12.39 6.67 7.93
C ALA A 7 11.69 8.03 8.08
N ASN A 8 11.98 9.00 7.21
CA ASN A 8 11.30 10.30 7.25
C ASN A 8 9.84 10.21 6.81
N ASP A 9 9.55 9.48 5.73
CA ASP A 9 8.18 9.21 5.29
C ASP A 9 7.39 8.47 6.36
N ILE A 10 8.00 7.47 7.02
CA ILE A 10 7.35 6.72 8.09
C ILE A 10 6.92 7.65 9.24
N VAL A 11 7.81 8.55 9.68
CA VAL A 11 7.49 9.51 10.74
C VAL A 11 6.40 10.49 10.30
N GLU A 12 6.47 10.98 9.07
CA GLU A 12 5.46 11.87 8.50
C GLU A 12 4.08 11.21 8.46
N ILE A 13 3.97 10.00 7.91
CA ILE A 13 2.74 9.19 7.84
C ILE A 13 2.18 8.98 9.26
N ALA A 14 3.02 8.51 10.18
CA ALA A 14 2.62 8.20 11.54
C ALA A 14 2.12 9.42 12.32
N ALA A 15 2.71 10.60 12.07
CA ALA A 15 2.27 11.85 12.65
C ALA A 15 0.96 12.33 12.00
N HIS A 16 0.89 12.32 10.68
CA HIS A 16 -0.25 12.82 9.91
C HIS A 16 -1.53 12.02 10.19
N TYR A 17 -1.42 10.70 10.33
CA TYR A 17 -2.56 9.80 10.54
C TYR A 17 -2.84 9.46 12.00
N ARG A 18 -2.10 10.06 12.94
CA ARG A 18 -2.14 9.71 14.37
C ARG A 18 -3.55 9.70 14.97
N THR A 19 -4.40 10.63 14.56
CA THR A 19 -5.77 10.77 15.09
C THR A 19 -6.82 10.09 14.23
N ALA A 20 -6.47 9.67 13.01
CA ALA A 20 -7.39 9.04 12.06
C ALA A 20 -7.53 7.53 12.31
N PHE A 21 -6.52 6.89 12.91
CA PHE A 21 -6.51 5.45 13.15
C PHE A 21 -6.34 5.11 14.63
N ALA A 22 -7.10 4.13 15.09
CA ALA A 22 -7.00 3.63 16.47
C ALA A 22 -5.67 2.92 16.75
N ARG A 23 -5.04 2.37 15.71
CA ARG A 23 -3.74 1.69 15.78
C ARG A 23 -2.99 1.89 14.47
N ILE A 24 -1.71 2.18 14.57
CA ILE A 24 -0.76 2.23 13.44
C ILE A 24 0.39 1.29 13.79
N PHE A 25 0.80 0.46 12.83
CA PHE A 25 1.92 -0.46 12.98
C PHE A 25 2.79 -0.39 11.73
N VAL A 26 4.10 -0.35 11.92
CA VAL A 26 5.07 -0.37 10.82
C VAL A 26 5.88 -1.66 10.91
N LEU A 27 5.95 -2.40 9.80
CA LEU A 27 6.84 -3.55 9.65
C LEU A 27 7.96 -3.18 8.67
N LEU A 28 9.14 -2.92 9.22
CA LEU A 28 10.33 -2.48 8.50
C LEU A 28 11.03 -3.67 7.84
N ASP A 29 11.35 -3.56 6.54
CA ASP A 29 12.34 -4.41 5.88
C ASP A 29 13.74 -3.95 6.26
N GLY A 30 14.20 -4.40 7.43
CA GLY A 30 15.47 -3.99 8.03
C GLY A 30 15.80 -4.78 9.29
N THR A 31 16.78 -4.29 10.04
CA THR A 31 17.26 -4.86 11.29
C THR A 31 16.47 -4.38 12.51
N ALA A 32 16.67 -5.04 13.65
CA ALA A 32 16.08 -4.64 14.92
C ALA A 32 16.53 -3.24 15.35
N ASP A 33 17.81 -2.91 15.15
CA ASP A 33 18.39 -1.61 15.53
C ASP A 33 17.78 -0.48 14.71
N GLU A 34 17.68 -0.64 13.39
CA GLU A 34 17.04 0.34 12.50
C GLU A 34 15.55 0.56 12.84
N ALA A 35 14.83 -0.51 13.18
CA ALA A 35 13.45 -0.38 13.67
C ALA A 35 13.37 0.33 15.02
N GLY A 36 14.33 0.08 15.93
CA GLY A 36 14.43 0.76 17.22
C GLY A 36 14.68 2.26 17.09
N GLU A 37 15.53 2.68 16.15
CA GLU A 37 15.77 4.09 15.83
C GLU A 37 14.51 4.80 15.34
N ILE A 38 13.73 4.15 14.47
CA ILE A 38 12.45 4.69 14.01
C ILE A 38 11.44 4.72 15.15
N ALA A 39 11.32 3.66 15.95
CA ALA A 39 10.42 3.58 17.10
C ALA A 39 10.65 4.73 18.09
N ALA A 40 11.92 5.09 18.34
CA ALA A 40 12.27 6.20 19.22
C ALA A 40 11.74 7.56 18.72
N ARG A 41 11.54 7.73 17.42
CA ARG A 41 11.01 8.95 16.80
C ARG A 41 9.48 9.02 16.83
N VAL A 42 8.81 7.87 16.91
CA VAL A 42 7.34 7.75 16.90
C VAL A 42 6.84 6.82 18.02
N PRO A 43 7.09 7.15 19.30
CA PRO A 43 6.82 6.25 20.44
C PRO A 43 5.33 5.95 20.69
N TRP A 44 4.43 6.57 19.94
CA TRP A 44 2.97 6.34 20.02
C TRP A 44 2.45 5.28 19.04
N ILE A 45 3.32 4.72 18.19
CA ILE A 45 2.98 3.60 17.30
C ILE A 45 3.93 2.43 17.58
N GLU A 46 3.56 1.27 17.08
CA GLU A 46 4.44 0.09 17.11
C GLU A 46 5.26 0.03 15.82
N VAL A 47 6.56 -0.22 15.96
CA VAL A 47 7.48 -0.45 14.87
C VAL A 47 8.19 -1.78 15.13
N ALA A 48 8.07 -2.70 14.19
CA ALA A 48 8.78 -3.97 14.20
C ALA A 48 9.60 -4.12 12.92
N HIS A 49 10.41 -5.17 12.87
CA HIS A 49 11.23 -5.50 11.71
C HIS A 49 10.94 -6.92 11.24
N HIS A 50 11.05 -7.12 9.94
CA HIS A 50 11.12 -8.42 9.29
C HIS A 50 11.72 -8.22 7.91
N LEU A 51 12.80 -8.96 7.63
CA LEU A 51 13.44 -8.94 6.32
C LEU A 51 12.46 -9.45 5.26
N LEU A 52 12.26 -8.68 4.20
CA LEU A 52 11.34 -9.01 3.12
C LEU A 52 11.67 -10.36 2.48
N ALA A 53 12.96 -10.66 2.30
CA ALA A 53 13.46 -11.84 1.58
C ALA A 53 12.81 -12.03 0.18
N GLY A 54 12.45 -10.92 -0.45
CA GLY A 54 11.74 -10.88 -1.73
C GLY A 54 10.33 -11.47 -1.70
N ASP A 55 9.66 -11.54 -0.54
CA ASP A 55 8.28 -12.02 -0.40
C ASP A 55 7.38 -10.94 0.22
N PHE A 56 6.71 -10.19 -0.65
CA PHE A 56 5.82 -9.12 -0.28
C PHE A 56 4.54 -9.66 0.39
N SER A 57 4.04 -10.82 -0.06
CA SER A 57 2.87 -11.44 0.58
C SER A 57 3.14 -11.84 2.02
N ALA A 58 4.32 -12.39 2.31
CA ALA A 58 4.72 -12.72 3.68
C ALA A 58 4.78 -11.45 4.55
N GLN A 59 5.33 -10.35 4.03
CA GLN A 59 5.38 -9.07 4.75
C GLN A 59 3.98 -8.56 5.09
N ARG A 60 3.06 -8.58 4.13
CA ARG A 60 1.67 -8.16 4.34
C ARG A 60 0.90 -9.07 5.28
N ASN A 61 1.12 -10.37 5.20
CA ASN A 61 0.46 -11.35 6.06
C ASN A 61 0.92 -11.21 7.52
N ARG A 62 2.19 -10.90 7.78
CA ARG A 62 2.66 -10.57 9.12
C ARG A 62 1.99 -9.32 9.70
N LEU A 63 1.79 -8.30 8.88
CA LEU A 63 0.98 -7.15 9.28
C LEU A 63 -0.45 -7.59 9.63
N GLN A 64 -1.10 -8.39 8.78
CA GLN A 64 -2.44 -8.91 9.06
C GLN A 64 -2.52 -9.70 10.38
N ASP A 65 -1.57 -10.59 10.65
CA ASP A 65 -1.51 -11.38 11.89
C ASP A 65 -1.31 -10.51 13.14
N THR A 66 -0.59 -9.40 12.99
CA THR A 66 -0.31 -8.46 14.08
C THR A 66 -1.50 -7.56 14.38
N MET A 67 -2.29 -7.23 13.36
CA MET A 67 -3.45 -6.37 13.51
C MET A 67 -4.58 -7.09 14.25
N GLN A 68 -4.88 -6.59 15.45
CA GLN A 68 -6.00 -7.05 16.26
C GLN A 68 -7.29 -6.24 15.98
N THR A 69 -7.31 -5.49 14.88
CA THR A 69 -8.47 -4.73 14.42
C THR A 69 -9.29 -5.55 13.44
N ARG A 70 -10.56 -5.17 13.23
CA ARG A 70 -11.46 -5.84 12.29
C ARG A 70 -11.05 -5.60 10.83
N TRP A 71 -10.72 -4.36 10.52
CA TRP A 71 -10.27 -3.87 9.21
C TRP A 71 -8.86 -3.31 9.31
N VAL A 72 -8.11 -3.47 8.23
CA VAL A 72 -6.72 -3.04 8.09
C VAL A 72 -6.59 -2.34 6.75
N LEU A 73 -6.13 -1.08 6.78
CA LEU A 73 -5.65 -0.37 5.59
C LEU A 73 -4.14 -0.54 5.51
N GLN A 74 -3.64 -1.23 4.47
CA GLN A 74 -2.21 -1.37 4.24
C GLN A 74 -1.73 -0.45 3.12
N ILE A 75 -0.89 0.52 3.46
CA ILE A 75 -0.26 1.43 2.49
C ILE A 75 1.26 1.25 2.48
N ASP A 76 1.87 1.51 1.34
CA ASP A 76 3.31 1.63 1.22
C ASP A 76 3.79 3.04 1.64
N THR A 77 5.09 3.19 1.93
CA THR A 77 5.68 4.45 2.42
C THR A 77 5.63 5.60 1.40
N ASP A 78 5.45 5.27 0.13
CA ASP A 78 5.25 6.17 -1.00
C ASP A 78 3.76 6.44 -1.30
N GLU A 79 2.83 5.80 -0.58
CA GLU A 79 1.39 5.99 -0.73
C GLU A 79 0.81 6.92 0.35
N ARG A 80 -0.20 7.72 -0.01
CA ARG A 80 -0.97 8.58 0.90
C ARG A 80 -2.46 8.54 0.54
N PRO A 81 -3.36 8.11 1.44
CA PRO A 81 -4.78 8.39 1.28
C PRO A 81 -5.05 9.89 1.14
N ASP A 82 -5.82 10.28 0.13
CA ASP A 82 -6.33 11.65 0.03
C ASP A 82 -7.39 11.94 1.11
N THR A 83 -7.71 13.22 1.34
CA THR A 83 -8.68 13.63 2.36
C THR A 83 -10.04 12.97 2.15
N ALA A 84 -10.48 12.83 0.90
CA ALA A 84 -11.78 12.23 0.58
C ALA A 84 -11.82 10.74 0.97
N LEU A 85 -10.74 9.99 0.75
CA LEU A 85 -10.62 8.60 1.19
C LEU A 85 -10.59 8.51 2.72
N LEU A 86 -9.80 9.35 3.40
CA LEU A 86 -9.70 9.36 4.87
C LEU A 86 -11.05 9.63 5.53
N ASP A 87 -11.76 10.67 5.09
CA ASP A 87 -13.09 11.02 5.58
C ASP A 87 -14.11 9.89 5.32
N ALA A 88 -13.86 9.09 4.29
CA ALA A 88 -14.74 8.00 3.89
C ALA A 88 -14.53 6.68 4.63
N LEU A 89 -13.35 6.45 5.22
CA LEU A 89 -12.99 5.14 5.79
C LEU A 89 -14.03 4.59 6.76
N GLY A 90 -14.54 5.43 7.66
CA GLY A 90 -15.50 5.02 8.69
C GLY A 90 -16.81 4.49 8.10
N TRP A 91 -17.38 5.17 7.10
CA TRP A 91 -18.63 4.70 6.48
C TRP A 91 -18.38 3.57 5.48
N LEU A 92 -17.22 3.53 4.81
CA LEU A 92 -16.83 2.45 3.91
C LEU A 92 -16.77 1.10 4.65
N VAL A 93 -16.09 1.03 5.79
CA VAL A 93 -16.01 -0.22 6.57
C VAL A 93 -17.36 -0.60 7.18
N ALA A 94 -18.17 0.39 7.59
CA ALA A 94 -19.52 0.14 8.09
C ALA A 94 -20.46 -0.39 6.99
N ALA A 95 -20.34 0.11 5.75
CA ALA A 95 -21.10 -0.39 4.61
C ALA A 95 -20.65 -1.81 4.23
N ALA A 96 -19.34 -2.03 4.12
CA ALA A 96 -18.78 -3.34 3.85
C ALA A 96 -19.24 -4.40 4.86
N ASP A 97 -19.26 -4.05 6.16
CA ASP A 97 -19.75 -4.95 7.19
C ASP A 97 -21.24 -5.28 7.06
N ARG A 98 -22.09 -4.35 6.63
CA ARG A 98 -23.52 -4.62 6.38
C ARG A 98 -23.72 -5.53 5.17
N ASP A 99 -22.91 -5.35 4.14
CA ASP A 99 -23.06 -6.02 2.86
C ASP A 99 -22.29 -7.36 2.80
N GLY A 100 -21.63 -7.75 3.90
CA GLY A 100 -20.84 -8.98 3.98
C GLY A 100 -19.53 -8.94 3.20
N LEU A 101 -19.05 -7.74 2.85
CA LEU A 101 -17.79 -7.55 2.13
C LEU A 101 -16.60 -7.66 3.09
N ARG A 102 -15.47 -8.14 2.56
CA ARG A 102 -14.24 -8.37 3.32
C ARG A 102 -13.00 -7.71 2.72
N SER A 103 -13.11 -7.19 1.51
CA SER A 103 -12.02 -6.53 0.79
C SER A 103 -12.56 -5.38 -0.05
N LEU A 104 -11.95 -4.21 0.08
CA LEU A 104 -12.28 -3.04 -0.71
C LEU A 104 -11.08 -2.63 -1.57
N GLY A 105 -11.32 -2.57 -2.88
CA GLY A 105 -10.43 -2.01 -3.88
C GLY A 105 -10.46 -0.50 -3.85
N LEU A 106 -9.31 0.12 -3.63
CA LEU A 106 -9.15 1.58 -3.57
C LEU A 106 -8.53 2.07 -4.88
N PRO A 107 -9.05 3.14 -5.50
CA PRO A 107 -8.38 3.81 -6.59
C PRO A 107 -6.98 4.25 -6.17
N ARG A 108 -5.99 4.04 -7.04
CA ARG A 108 -4.62 4.53 -6.85
C ARG A 108 -4.23 5.45 -7.99
N ARG A 109 -3.71 6.62 -7.64
CA ARG A 109 -3.18 7.62 -8.56
C ARG A 109 -1.66 7.53 -8.52
N ASN A 110 -1.07 6.88 -9.52
CA ASN A 110 0.38 6.82 -9.69
C ASN A 110 0.88 8.17 -10.22
N LEU A 111 1.52 8.96 -9.36
CA LEU A 111 2.10 10.26 -9.64
C LEU A 111 3.63 10.12 -9.80
N VAL A 112 4.12 10.06 -11.03
CA VAL A 112 5.56 10.02 -11.33
C VAL A 112 6.07 11.45 -11.49
N ASP A 113 7.01 11.86 -10.65
CA ASP A 113 7.55 13.22 -10.61
C ASP A 113 6.44 14.30 -10.50
N GLY A 114 5.35 13.95 -9.78
CA GLY A 114 4.16 14.79 -9.59
C GLY A 114 3.14 14.73 -10.73
N VAL A 115 3.38 13.98 -11.80
CA VAL A 115 2.48 13.85 -12.95
C VAL A 115 1.72 12.53 -12.90
N GLN A 116 0.39 12.59 -13.07
CA GLN A 116 -0.45 11.40 -13.18
C GLN A 116 -0.04 10.55 -14.38
N SER A 117 0.27 9.29 -14.14
CA SER A 117 0.70 8.35 -15.19
C SER A 117 -0.45 7.65 -15.89
N ALA A 118 -0.18 7.16 -17.11
CA ALA A 118 -1.09 6.40 -17.97
C ALA A 118 -1.47 5.02 -17.42
N SER A 119 -0.86 4.58 -16.32
CA SER A 119 -1.30 3.41 -15.56
C SER A 119 -2.69 3.57 -14.92
N TYR A 120 -3.28 4.78 -14.99
CA TYR A 120 -4.65 5.03 -14.53
C TYR A 120 -5.71 4.54 -15.53
N PRO A 121 -6.79 3.86 -15.09
CA PRO A 121 -7.14 3.57 -13.71
C PRO A 121 -6.36 2.39 -13.10
N ASP A 122 -5.87 2.56 -11.88
CA ASP A 122 -5.25 1.52 -11.05
C ASP A 122 -6.10 1.32 -9.79
N ILE A 123 -6.35 0.06 -9.42
CA ILE A 123 -7.12 -0.33 -8.24
C ILE A 123 -6.27 -1.24 -7.36
N GLN A 124 -6.15 -0.90 -6.08
CA GLN A 124 -5.42 -1.68 -5.09
C GLN A 124 -6.36 -2.14 -3.96
N TYR A 125 -6.47 -3.46 -3.76
CA TYR A 125 -7.26 -4.03 -2.67
C TYR A 125 -6.45 -3.97 -1.36
N ARG A 126 -6.45 -2.79 -0.71
CA ARG A 126 -5.64 -2.49 0.47
C ARG A 126 -6.43 -2.31 1.77
N LEU A 127 -7.74 -2.13 1.69
CA LEU A 127 -8.62 -2.07 2.86
C LEU A 127 -9.31 -3.43 3.02
N ASN A 128 -8.76 -4.25 3.89
CA ASN A 128 -9.13 -5.66 4.02
C ASN A 128 -9.48 -6.01 5.45
N ARG A 129 -10.31 -7.05 5.63
CA ARG A 129 -10.43 -7.71 6.93
C ARG A 129 -9.09 -8.30 7.36
N SER A 130 -8.81 -8.28 8.65
CA SER A 130 -7.52 -8.75 9.21
C SER A 130 -7.27 -10.25 9.01
N ASP A 131 -8.30 -11.03 8.75
CA ASP A 131 -8.20 -12.47 8.45
C ASP A 131 -7.87 -12.77 6.97
N ILE A 132 -7.95 -11.78 6.08
CA ILE A 132 -7.58 -11.94 4.67
C ILE A 132 -6.06 -12.13 4.55
N ARG A 133 -5.67 -13.07 3.70
CA ARG A 133 -4.28 -13.38 3.40
C ARG A 133 -3.94 -13.00 1.97
N TYR A 134 -2.74 -12.51 1.78
CA TYR A 134 -2.18 -12.16 0.49
C TYR A 134 -1.41 -13.34 -0.09
N ALA A 135 -1.47 -13.48 -1.41
CA ALA A 135 -0.70 -14.46 -2.17
C ALA A 135 -0.04 -13.81 -3.38
N GLY A 136 1.04 -14.41 -3.87
CA GLY A 136 1.88 -13.85 -4.92
C GLY A 136 3.13 -13.19 -4.34
N ARG A 137 4.30 -13.49 -4.89
CA ARG A 137 5.57 -13.12 -4.25
C ARG A 137 5.89 -11.62 -4.36
N VAL A 138 5.80 -11.06 -5.57
CA VAL A 138 6.05 -9.64 -5.87
C VAL A 138 4.75 -8.90 -6.18
N HIS A 139 3.98 -9.41 -7.14
CA HIS A 139 2.64 -8.91 -7.49
C HIS A 139 1.58 -9.52 -6.60
N GLU A 140 1.75 -9.34 -5.30
CA GLU A 140 0.85 -9.88 -4.29
C GLU A 140 -0.58 -9.32 -4.44
N ARG A 141 -1.59 -10.12 -4.05
CA ARG A 141 -2.99 -9.71 -3.99
C ARG A 141 -3.70 -10.41 -2.83
N PRO A 142 -4.72 -9.79 -2.21
CA PRO A 142 -5.52 -10.46 -1.21
C PRO A 142 -6.30 -11.62 -1.86
N VAL A 143 -6.32 -12.76 -1.19
CA VAL A 143 -7.10 -13.93 -1.57
C VAL A 143 -8.47 -13.82 -0.92
N VAL A 144 -9.44 -13.39 -1.72
CA VAL A 144 -10.83 -13.18 -1.29
C VAL A 144 -11.76 -13.55 -2.45
N PRO A 145 -12.92 -14.19 -2.18
CA PRO A 145 -13.93 -14.38 -3.21
C PRO A 145 -14.37 -13.04 -3.81
N PHE A 146 -14.49 -12.98 -5.13
CA PHE A 146 -14.87 -11.73 -5.81
C PHE A 146 -16.21 -11.16 -5.29
N ALA A 147 -17.18 -12.04 -4.96
CA ALA A 147 -18.47 -11.67 -4.41
C ALA A 147 -18.39 -11.02 -3.00
N GLU A 148 -17.28 -11.21 -2.28
CA GLU A 148 -17.00 -10.60 -0.97
C GLU A 148 -16.11 -9.36 -1.12
N SER A 149 -15.92 -8.85 -2.33
CA SER A 149 -15.10 -7.69 -2.63
C SER A 149 -15.87 -6.60 -3.38
N SER A 150 -15.46 -5.35 -3.22
CA SER A 150 -16.06 -4.22 -3.96
C SER A 150 -15.04 -3.10 -4.19
N LEU A 151 -15.36 -2.17 -5.09
CA LEU A 151 -14.59 -0.95 -5.29
C LEU A 151 -15.11 0.15 -4.36
N ALA A 152 -14.22 0.79 -3.61
CA ALA A 152 -14.52 2.00 -2.86
C ALA A 152 -14.40 3.21 -3.79
N LEU A 153 -15.54 3.73 -4.24
CA LEU A 153 -15.59 4.90 -5.14
C LEU A 153 -15.51 6.22 -4.36
N ALA A 154 -14.59 6.33 -3.41
CA ALA A 154 -14.40 7.51 -2.57
C ALA A 154 -12.90 7.78 -2.38
N GLY A 155 -12.46 8.93 -2.91
CA GLY A 155 -11.05 9.34 -2.86
C GLY A 155 -10.11 8.38 -3.59
N ALA A 156 -8.82 8.48 -3.28
CA ALA A 156 -7.77 7.63 -3.82
C ALA A 156 -6.56 7.52 -2.89
N LEU A 157 -5.75 6.50 -3.12
CA LEU A 157 -4.35 6.47 -2.69
C LEU A 157 -3.51 7.25 -3.71
N GLU A 158 -2.84 8.30 -3.28
CA GLU A 158 -1.81 8.98 -4.06
C GLU A 158 -0.50 8.22 -3.89
N HIS A 159 0.06 7.71 -4.99
CA HIS A 159 1.29 6.95 -5.00
C HIS A 159 2.39 7.79 -5.65
N ARG A 160 3.29 8.30 -4.81
CA ARG A 160 4.32 9.26 -5.18
C ARG A 160 5.57 8.51 -5.62
N LEU A 161 5.86 8.57 -6.91
CA LEU A 161 6.93 7.83 -7.54
C LEU A 161 8.00 8.78 -8.10
N ASP A 162 9.24 8.35 -7.98
CA ASP A 162 10.39 8.98 -8.64
C ASP A 162 10.66 8.25 -9.97
N GLY A 163 10.78 9.00 -11.06
CA GLY A 163 10.93 8.43 -12.41
C GLY A 163 12.21 7.64 -12.62
N GLU A 164 13.31 8.00 -11.95
CA GLU A 164 14.56 7.22 -12.00
C GLU A 164 14.37 5.88 -11.30
N ARG A 165 13.74 5.89 -10.12
CA ARG A 165 13.45 4.69 -9.36
C ARG A 165 12.47 3.75 -10.05
N VAL A 166 11.51 4.27 -10.80
CA VAL A 166 10.59 3.44 -11.61
C VAL A 166 11.38 2.60 -12.62
N ARG A 167 12.38 3.17 -13.30
CA ARG A 167 13.25 2.44 -14.25
C ARG A 167 14.16 1.42 -13.58
N GLU A 168 14.61 1.70 -12.36
CA GLU A 168 15.43 0.77 -11.60
C GLU A 168 14.62 -0.42 -11.07
N ARG A 169 13.37 -0.16 -10.63
CA ARG A 169 12.48 -1.15 -10.01
C ARG A 169 12.20 -2.37 -10.89
N THR A 170 11.99 -2.16 -12.20
CA THR A 170 11.76 -3.24 -13.16
C THR A 170 12.88 -4.28 -13.13
N ARG A 171 14.14 -3.82 -13.03
CA ARG A 171 15.31 -4.70 -12.95
C ARG A 171 15.35 -5.46 -11.63
N ILE A 172 15.05 -4.77 -10.52
CA ILE A 172 15.02 -5.35 -9.18
C ILE A 172 13.95 -6.45 -9.10
N TYR A 173 12.75 -6.18 -9.59
CA TYR A 173 11.64 -7.14 -9.52
C TYR A 173 11.91 -8.37 -10.39
N GLU A 174 12.45 -8.19 -11.61
CA GLU A 174 12.86 -9.31 -12.45
C GLU A 174 13.93 -10.19 -11.79
N ALA A 175 14.87 -9.59 -11.05
CA ALA A 175 15.87 -10.32 -10.27
C ALA A 175 15.28 -11.07 -9.07
N MET A 176 14.17 -10.59 -8.48
CA MET A 176 13.48 -11.25 -7.37
C MET A 176 12.64 -12.45 -7.83
N SER A 177 12.02 -12.35 -9.00
CA SER A 177 11.21 -13.41 -9.60
C SER A 177 11.11 -13.19 -11.11
N THR A 178 11.38 -14.23 -11.89
CA THR A 178 11.26 -14.18 -13.35
C THR A 178 9.86 -13.73 -13.78
N GLY A 179 9.79 -12.75 -14.67
CA GLY A 179 8.56 -12.14 -15.18
C GLY A 179 7.89 -11.15 -14.22
N ALA A 180 8.49 -10.85 -13.06
CA ALA A 180 7.95 -9.87 -12.12
C ALA A 180 8.32 -8.42 -12.50
N GLY A 181 9.28 -8.21 -13.41
CA GLY A 181 9.67 -6.86 -13.84
C GLY A 181 8.54 -6.10 -14.54
N ARG A 182 7.72 -6.80 -15.35
CA ARG A 182 6.64 -6.23 -16.19
C ARG A 182 7.02 -4.91 -16.87
N PRO A 183 7.91 -4.91 -17.88
CA PRO A 183 8.35 -3.70 -18.58
C PRO A 183 7.21 -2.85 -19.17
N GLU A 184 6.07 -3.47 -19.50
CA GLU A 184 4.84 -2.79 -19.90
C GLU A 184 4.29 -1.86 -18.80
N ASP A 185 4.40 -2.25 -17.53
CA ASP A 185 3.99 -1.44 -16.38
C ASP A 185 4.94 -0.23 -16.23
N GLU A 186 6.24 -0.39 -16.52
CA GLU A 186 7.19 0.74 -16.54
C GLU A 186 6.80 1.77 -17.59
N ALA A 187 6.51 1.33 -18.82
CA ALA A 187 6.12 2.23 -19.90
C ALA A 187 4.84 3.01 -19.56
N LEU A 188 3.83 2.35 -18.99
CA LEU A 188 2.59 2.99 -18.54
C LEU A 188 2.80 3.96 -17.39
N LEU A 189 3.72 3.67 -16.46
CA LEU A 189 4.04 4.55 -15.34
C LEU A 189 4.80 5.80 -15.81
N LEU A 190 5.71 5.67 -16.76
CA LEU A 190 6.49 6.80 -17.27
C LEU A 190 5.73 7.67 -18.27
N ALA A 191 4.68 7.15 -18.90
CA ALA A 191 3.83 7.92 -19.79
C ALA A 191 2.83 8.79 -19.00
N PRO A 192 2.61 10.07 -19.36
CA PRO A 192 1.58 10.88 -18.73
C PRO A 192 0.18 10.37 -19.11
N PHE A 193 -0.77 10.47 -18.19
CA PHE A 193 -2.16 10.12 -18.43
C PHE A 193 -2.80 11.04 -19.48
N ASP A 194 -3.43 10.44 -20.48
CA ASP A 194 -4.25 11.13 -21.47
C ASP A 194 -5.74 10.87 -21.23
N PRO A 195 -6.50 11.85 -20.72
CA PRO A 195 -7.93 11.68 -20.46
C PRO A 195 -8.78 11.54 -21.74
N ILE A 196 -8.23 11.87 -22.92
CA ILE A 196 -8.92 11.68 -24.21
C ILE A 196 -8.78 10.24 -24.69
N ALA A 197 -7.64 9.59 -24.43
CA ALA A 197 -7.39 8.21 -24.82
C ALA A 197 -8.24 7.17 -24.06
N VAL A 198 -8.86 7.56 -22.94
CA VAL A 198 -9.70 6.70 -22.09
C VAL A 198 -11.20 6.94 -22.31
N ARG A 199 -11.59 7.81 -23.26
CA ARG A 199 -12.99 8.06 -23.63
C ARG A 199 -13.53 7.07 -24.65
#